data_AF-A0A813G359-F1
#
_entry.id   AF-A0A813G359-F1
#
_cell.length_a   1.000
_cell.length_b   1.000
_cell.length_c   1.000
_cell.angle_alpha   90.00
_cell.angle_beta   90.00
_cell.angle_gamma   90.00
#
_symmetry.space_group_name_H-M   'P 1'
#
loop_
_entity.id
_entity.type
_entity.pdbx_description
1 polymer ?
#
loop_
_entity_poly.entity_id
_entity_poly.type
_entity_poly.pdbx_seq_one_letter_code
_entity_poly.pdbx_strand_id
1 'polypeptide(L)'
;MAGGGCPHAAGACLADEEFHLGTCFKKCSLLTGGVFPYRTTPEACCKEKASFSCMKPGQSNLKSAYAVGGGTAAMAVPHIPETSLTEAR
;
A
#
# COMPACT_ATOMS: atom_id res chain seq x y z
N MET A 1 12.77 -32.49 5.90
CA MET A 1 13.25 -31.09 5.87
C MET A 1 12.22 -30.24 6.56
N ALA A 2 12.68 -29.37 7.46
CA ALA A 2 11.88 -28.50 8.30
C ALA A 2 11.09 -27.46 7.49
N GLY A 3 9.95 -27.01 8.04
CA GLY A 3 9.20 -25.87 7.53
C GLY A 3 7.74 -25.87 7.98
N GLY A 4 7.50 -25.72 9.28
CA GLY A 4 6.17 -25.46 9.81
C GLY A 4 5.71 -24.04 9.47
N GLY A 5 5.11 -23.87 8.29
CA GLY A 5 4.37 -22.66 7.93
C GLY A 5 2.88 -22.89 8.09
N CYS A 6 2.20 -22.05 8.87
CA CYS A 6 0.75 -22.05 8.97
C CYS A 6 0.12 -21.82 7.58
N PRO A 7 -1.08 -22.35 7.28
CA PRO A 7 -1.79 -22.06 6.03
C PRO A 7 -2.32 -20.63 6.07
N HIS A 8 -1.51 -19.72 5.59
CA HIS A 8 -1.59 -18.29 5.86
C HIS A 8 -1.45 -17.57 4.53
N ALA A 9 -2.35 -16.62 4.25
CA ALA A 9 -2.39 -15.90 2.98
C ALA A 9 -1.04 -15.23 2.67
N ALA A 10 -0.78 -14.90 1.38
CA ALA A 10 0.43 -14.19 0.95
C ALA A 10 0.80 -13.08 1.94
N GLY A 11 2.11 -12.94 2.23
CA GLY A 11 2.67 -12.09 3.29
C GLY A 11 2.00 -10.73 3.37
N ALA A 12 1.97 -10.11 4.54
CA ALA A 12 1.42 -8.76 4.61
C ALA A 12 2.38 -7.78 3.89
N CYS A 13 1.86 -6.65 3.42
CA CYS A 13 2.70 -5.51 3.09
C CYS A 13 3.41 -4.99 4.36
N LEU A 14 4.46 -4.18 4.20
CA LEU A 14 5.14 -3.58 5.36
C LEU A 14 4.16 -2.76 6.22
N ALA A 15 4.53 -2.49 7.47
CA ALA A 15 3.67 -1.78 8.43
C ALA A 15 3.25 -0.38 7.94
N ASP A 16 4.08 0.26 7.11
CA ASP A 16 3.86 1.56 6.50
C ASP A 16 3.31 1.49 5.05
N GLU A 17 2.90 0.30 4.62
CA GLU A 17 2.33 0.02 3.30
C GLU A 17 0.89 -0.49 3.34
N GLU A 18 0.20 -0.36 2.22
CA GLU A 18 -1.13 -0.90 1.97
C GLU A 18 -1.14 -1.77 0.71
N PHE A 19 -1.93 -2.84 0.77
CA PHE A 19 -2.14 -3.72 -0.36
C PHE A 19 -3.18 -3.13 -1.31
N HIS A 20 -2.80 -2.90 -2.56
CA HIS A 20 -3.68 -2.38 -3.59
C HIS A 20 -3.38 -3.04 -4.93
N LEU A 21 -4.41 -3.60 -5.58
CA LEU A 21 -4.30 -4.25 -6.89
C LEU A 21 -3.16 -5.30 -7.00
N GLY A 22 -2.97 -6.13 -5.96
CA GLY A 22 -1.94 -7.18 -5.98
C GLY A 22 -0.54 -6.73 -5.58
N THR A 23 -0.34 -5.44 -5.29
CA THR A 23 0.96 -4.84 -5.02
C THR A 23 0.92 -4.05 -3.70
N CYS A 24 2.04 -4.01 -3.00
CA CYS A 24 2.26 -3.19 -1.82
C CYS A 24 2.74 -1.81 -2.23
N PHE A 25 2.05 -0.79 -1.72
CA PHE A 25 2.40 0.60 -1.91
C PHE A 25 2.49 1.29 -0.56
N LYS A 26 3.26 2.37 -0.48
CA LYS A 26 3.24 3.23 0.70
C LYS A 26 1.84 3.76 0.98
N LYS A 27 1.45 3.76 2.26
CA LYS A 27 0.12 4.21 2.68
C LYS A 27 -0.17 5.64 2.23
N CYS A 28 -1.36 5.86 1.67
CA CYS A 28 -1.83 7.18 1.28
C CYS A 28 -1.92 8.16 2.47
N SER A 29 -2.22 7.64 3.68
CA SER A 29 -2.18 8.42 4.92
C SER A 29 -0.78 8.92 5.26
N LEU A 30 0.28 8.15 4.96
CA LEU A 30 1.66 8.57 5.18
C LEU A 30 2.15 9.53 4.10
N LEU A 31 1.83 9.25 2.83
CA LEU A 31 2.22 10.07 1.68
C LEU A 31 1.62 11.48 1.72
N THR A 32 0.42 11.62 2.26
CA THR A 32 -0.32 12.89 2.29
C THR A 32 -0.44 13.51 3.67
N GLY A 33 0.26 12.97 4.67
CA GLY A 33 0.17 13.44 6.07
C GLY A 33 -1.25 13.33 6.64
N GLY A 34 -2.03 12.36 6.20
CA GLY A 34 -3.40 12.07 6.65
C GLY A 34 -4.49 12.83 5.91
N VAL A 35 -4.16 13.71 4.96
CA VAL A 35 -5.17 14.52 4.24
C VAL A 35 -6.00 13.68 3.26
N PHE A 36 -5.36 12.71 2.58
CA PHE A 36 -5.99 11.79 1.64
C PHE A 36 -5.62 10.35 2.04
N PRO A 37 -6.27 9.75 3.04
CA PRO A 37 -5.82 8.49 3.61
C PRO A 37 -6.18 7.23 2.81
N TYR A 38 -7.01 7.34 1.76
CA TYR A 38 -7.51 6.17 1.02
C TYR A 38 -6.93 6.09 -0.38
N ARG A 39 -6.34 4.95 -0.76
CA ARG A 39 -5.83 4.73 -2.11
C ARG A 39 -6.94 4.36 -3.09
N THR A 40 -7.00 5.05 -4.22
CA THR A 40 -7.92 4.72 -5.32
C THR A 40 -7.20 4.17 -6.55
N THR A 41 -5.96 4.60 -6.78
CA THR A 41 -5.10 4.07 -7.83
C THR A 41 -3.64 4.02 -7.34
N PRO A 42 -2.70 3.43 -8.10
CA PRO A 42 -1.27 3.45 -7.77
C PRO A 42 -0.69 4.87 -7.58
N GLU A 43 -1.30 5.88 -8.20
CA GLU A 43 -0.82 7.28 -8.19
C GLU A 43 -1.84 8.26 -7.57
N ALA A 44 -3.01 7.77 -7.15
CA ALA A 44 -4.08 8.60 -6.61
C ALA A 44 -4.44 8.21 -5.17
N CYS A 45 -4.39 9.21 -4.29
CA CYS A 45 -4.93 9.14 -2.94
C CYS A 45 -6.21 9.97 -2.84
N CYS A 46 -7.10 9.58 -1.92
CA CYS A 46 -8.43 10.12 -1.77
C CYS A 46 -8.78 10.43 -0.32
N LYS A 47 -9.65 11.43 -0.11
CA LYS A 47 -10.17 11.78 1.22
C LYS A 47 -11.21 10.81 1.74
N GLU A 48 -11.98 10.21 0.85
CA GLU A 48 -13.07 9.29 1.19
C GLU A 48 -12.78 7.90 0.62
N LYS A 49 -13.19 6.87 1.36
CA LYS A 49 -13.06 5.46 0.93
C LYS A 49 -13.99 5.11 -0.24
N ALA A 50 -15.10 5.85 -0.37
CA ALA A 50 -16.08 5.61 -1.41
C ALA A 50 -15.53 6.03 -2.78
N SER A 51 -15.44 5.09 -3.71
CA SER A 51 -14.87 5.32 -5.05
C SER A 51 -15.54 6.49 -5.78
N PHE A 52 -16.86 6.63 -5.66
CA PHE A 52 -17.61 7.72 -6.28
C PHE A 52 -17.35 9.09 -5.64
N SER A 53 -17.06 9.14 -4.33
CA SER A 53 -16.70 10.39 -3.66
C SER A 53 -15.37 10.92 -4.18
N CYS A 54 -14.47 10.02 -4.61
CA CYS A 54 -13.19 10.40 -5.16
C CYS A 54 -13.23 11.04 -6.54
N MET A 55 -14.29 10.77 -7.31
CA MET A 55 -14.51 11.35 -8.64
C MET A 55 -14.99 12.80 -8.57
N LYS A 56 -15.28 13.32 -7.38
CA LYS A 56 -15.60 14.75 -7.19
C LYS A 56 -14.32 15.59 -7.28
N PRO A 57 -14.39 16.78 -7.90
CA PRO A 57 -13.25 17.68 -7.97
C PRO A 57 -12.76 18.04 -6.55
N GLY A 58 -11.44 17.95 -6.33
CA GLY A 58 -10.79 18.28 -5.06
C GLY A 58 -10.80 17.18 -3.97
N GLN A 59 -11.37 16.00 -4.26
CA GLN A 59 -11.37 14.87 -3.32
C GLN A 59 -10.23 13.88 -3.55
N SER A 60 -9.62 13.89 -4.74
CA SER A 60 -8.45 13.10 -5.10
C SER A 60 -7.20 13.96 -5.22
N ASN A 61 -6.05 13.35 -4.91
CA ASN A 61 -4.73 13.91 -5.11
C ASN A 61 -3.96 12.92 -5.98
N LEU A 62 -3.71 13.30 -7.23
CA LEU A 62 -2.92 12.51 -8.17
C LEU A 62 -1.50 13.04 -8.17
N LYS A 63 -0.54 12.19 -7.76
CA LYS A 63 0.89 12.47 -7.92
C LYS A 63 1.60 11.18 -8.27
N SER A 64 2.46 11.23 -9.28
CA SER A 64 3.36 10.13 -9.64
C SER A 64 4.28 9.71 -8.49
N ALA A 65 4.57 10.63 -7.56
CA ALA A 65 5.29 10.34 -6.32
C ALA A 65 4.56 9.38 -5.36
N TYR A 66 3.28 9.04 -5.60
CA TYR A 66 2.52 8.09 -4.78
C TYR A 66 2.68 6.64 -5.24
N ALA A 67 3.26 6.39 -6.43
CA ALA A 67 3.59 5.06 -6.93
C ALA A 67 4.94 4.57 -6.37
N VAL A 68 5.06 4.55 -5.04
CA VAL A 68 6.28 4.16 -4.32
C VAL A 68 5.98 3.12 -3.24
N GLY A 69 6.99 2.33 -2.90
CA GLY A 69 6.99 1.46 -1.74
C GLY A 69 7.31 2.22 -0.45
N GLY A 70 6.98 1.62 0.68
CA GLY A 70 7.23 2.14 2.01
C GLY A 70 8.65 1.86 2.53
N GLY A 71 9.25 0.76 2.08
CA GLY A 71 10.53 0.25 2.56
C GLY A 71 11.77 0.90 1.96
N THR A 72 12.92 0.29 2.25
CA THR A 72 14.24 0.72 1.75
C THR A 72 14.72 -0.17 0.61
N ALA A 73 15.58 0.36 -0.27
CA ALA A 73 16.18 -0.36 -1.40
C ALA A 73 15.11 -1.02 -2.32
N ALA A 74 15.09 -2.35 -2.44
CA ALA A 74 14.14 -3.06 -3.30
C ALA A 74 12.68 -2.86 -2.89
N MET A 75 12.41 -2.56 -1.62
CA MET A 75 11.07 -2.28 -1.09
C MET A 75 10.70 -0.79 -1.13
N ALA A 76 11.55 0.07 -1.73
CA ALA A 76 11.22 1.48 -1.97
C ALA A 76 10.34 1.68 -3.22
N VAL A 77 10.22 0.65 -4.06
CA VAL A 77 9.33 0.62 -5.23
C VAL A 77 8.14 -0.30 -4.95
N PRO A 78 7.02 -0.16 -5.69
CA PRO A 78 5.89 -1.07 -5.53
C PRO A 78 6.34 -2.53 -5.74
N HIS A 79 6.01 -3.40 -4.79
CA HIS A 79 6.45 -4.78 -4.79
C HIS A 79 5.32 -5.74 -4.42
N ILE A 80 5.50 -7.02 -4.72
CA ILE A 80 4.57 -8.04 -4.23
C ILE A 80 4.73 -8.22 -2.71
N PRO A 81 3.69 -8.68 -2.00
CA PRO A 81 3.80 -8.87 -0.57
C PRO A 81 4.89 -9.88 -0.21
N GLU A 82 5.79 -9.52 0.71
CA GLU A 82 6.95 -10.32 1.06
C GLU A 82 6.66 -11.16 2.29
N THR A 83 6.50 -12.46 2.09
CA THR A 83 6.21 -13.44 3.15
C THR A 83 7.33 -13.52 4.16
N SER A 84 8.59 -13.37 3.73
CA SER A 84 9.75 -13.63 4.59
C SER A 84 9.95 -12.59 5.69
N LEU A 85 9.39 -11.38 5.51
CA LEU A 85 9.47 -10.28 6.50
C LEU A 85 8.24 -10.18 7.41
N THR A 86 7.15 -10.85 7.07
CA THR A 86 5.87 -10.76 7.80
C THR A 86 5.47 -12.05 8.52
N GLU A 87 6.16 -13.16 8.22
CA GLU A 87 6.02 -14.47 8.88
C GLU A 87 7.13 -14.77 9.90
N ALA A 88 8.10 -13.87 10.08
CA ALA A 88 9.18 -14.05 11.05
C ALA A 88 8.65 -13.84 12.48
N ARG A 89 8.27 -14.94 13.14
CA ARG A 89 7.99 -15.00 14.58
C ARG A 89 9.10 -15.72 15.34
#